data_AF-A0A413RJJ8-F1
#
_entry.id   AF-A0A413RJJ8-F1
#
_cell.length_a   1.000
_cell.length_b   1.000
_cell.length_c   1.000
_cell.angle_alpha   90.00
_cell.angle_beta   90.00
_cell.angle_gamma   90.00
#
_symmetry.space_group_name_H-M   'P 1'
#
loop_
_entity.id
_entity.type
_entity.pdbx_description
1 polymer ?
#
loop_
_entity_poly.entity_id
_entity_poly.type
_entity_poly.pdbx_seq_one_letter_code
_entity_poly.pdbx_strand_id
1 'polypeptide(L)' 'MQVTFTDPHDAARVVDALLEQADHIEVNTPMLARRYRAIADDIGDALDRDLPKPGPGQTP' A
#
# COMPACT_ATOMS: atom_id res chain seq x y z
N MET A 1 -7.16 -16.96 -1.94
CA MET A 1 -6.33 -16.98 -0.72
C MET A 1 -6.35 -15.58 -0.17
N GLN A 2 -6.98 -15.36 0.99
CA GLN A 2 -7.18 -14.03 1.58
C GLN A 2 -6.10 -13.85 2.65
N VAL A 3 -5.23 -12.86 2.49
CA VAL A 3 -4.21 -12.52 3.48
C VAL A 3 -4.84 -11.52 4.44
N THR A 4 -4.97 -11.90 5.71
CA THR A 4 -5.54 -11.04 6.75
C THR A 4 -4.39 -10.38 7.52
N PHE A 5 -4.22 -9.08 7.35
CA PHE A 5 -3.29 -8.29 8.17
C PHE A 5 -3.98 -7.96 9.48
N THR A 6 -3.43 -8.43 10.60
CA THR A 6 -3.98 -8.17 11.93
C THR A 6 -3.68 -6.78 12.46
N ASP A 7 -2.73 -6.07 11.84
CA ASP A 7 -2.33 -4.72 12.22
C ASP A 7 -2.11 -3.85 10.96
N PRO A 8 -2.66 -2.62 10.90
CA PRO A 8 -2.49 -1.73 9.76
C PRO A 8 -1.04 -1.28 9.55
N HIS A 9 -0.18 -1.26 10.58
CA HIS A 9 1.25 -1.01 10.41
C HIS A 9 1.95 -2.14 9.65
N ASP A 10 1.46 -3.38 9.76
CA ASP A 10 2.05 -4.52 9.05
C ASP A 10 1.82 -4.38 7.54
N ALA A 11 0.61 -3.97 7.16
CA ALA A 11 0.27 -3.71 5.78
C ALA A 11 1.01 -2.48 5.21
N ALA A 12 1.20 -1.43 6.02
CA ALA A 12 2.03 -0.28 5.63
C ALA A 12 3.50 -0.68 5.37
N ARG A 13 4.07 -1.60 6.16
CA ARG A 13 5.42 -2.13 5.90
C ARG A 13 5.51 -2.93 4.61
N VAL A 14 4.47 -3.67 4.25
CA VAL A 14 4.42 -4.42 2.99
C VAL A 14 4.40 -3.45 1.79
N VAL A 15 3.62 -2.38 1.88
CA VAL A 15 3.59 -1.31 0.85
C VAL A 15 4.96 -0.67 0.70
N ASP A 16 5.60 -0.30 1.82
CA ASP A 16 6.92 0.32 1.83
C ASP A 16 8.00 -0.57 1.18
N ALA A 17 8.04 -1.85 1.54
CA ALA A 17 8.96 -2.82 0.96
C ALA A 17 8.72 -3.05 -0.56
N LEU A 18 7.46 -3.03 -1.00
CA LEU A 18 7.11 -3.12 -2.43
C LEU A 18 7.62 -1.91 -3.22
N LEU A 19 7.51 -0.72 -2.65
CA LEU A 19 7.98 0.52 -3.27
C LEU A 19 9.51 0.59 -3.31
N GLU A 20 10.19 0.21 -2.23
CA GLU A 20 11.66 0.13 -2.18
C GLU A 20 12.18 -0.84 -3.24
N GLN A 21 11.59 -2.04 -3.33
CA GLN A 21 11.99 -3.02 -4.34
C GLN A 21 11.70 -2.52 -5.76
N ALA A 22 10.60 -1.79 -5.98
CA ALA A 22 10.28 -1.21 -7.27
C ALA A 22 11.34 -0.18 -7.71
N ASP A 23 11.81 0.67 -6.79
CA ASP A 23 12.88 1.63 -7.03
C ASP A 23 14.19 0.92 -7.40
N HIS A 24 14.56 -0.10 -6.62
CA HIS A 24 15.79 -0.86 -6.81
C HIS A 24 15.87 -1.55 -8.19
N ILE A 25 14.73 -1.98 -8.75
CA ILE A 25 14.67 -2.66 -10.04
C ILE A 25 14.28 -1.73 -11.20
N GLU A 26 13.90 -0.48 -10.96
CA GLU A 26 13.31 0.43 -11.96
C GLU A 26 14.22 0.61 -13.18
N VAL A 27 15.52 0.77 -12.96
CA VAL A 27 16.52 0.97 -14.02
C VAL A 27 16.64 -0.25 -14.92
N ASN A 28 16.56 -1.45 -14.35
CA ASN A 28 16.79 -2.71 -15.08
C ASN A 28 15.50 -3.30 -15.65
N THR A 29 14.37 -3.10 -14.95
CA THR A 29 13.09 -3.74 -15.26
C THR A 29 11.92 -2.77 -15.02
N PRO A 30 11.80 -1.69 -15.81
CA PRO A 30 10.84 -0.61 -15.55
C PRO A 30 9.37 -1.08 -15.59
N MET A 31 9.05 -2.10 -16.40
CA MET A 31 7.69 -2.65 -16.43
C MET A 31 7.34 -3.42 -15.15
N LEU A 32 8.32 -4.10 -14.55
CA LEU A 32 8.12 -4.82 -13.29
C LEU A 32 8.02 -3.85 -12.11
N ALA A 33 8.86 -2.82 -12.09
CA ALA A 33 8.77 -1.74 -11.10
C ALA A 33 7.39 -1.07 -11.11
N ARG A 34 6.85 -0.74 -12.29
CA ARG A 34 5.48 -0.21 -12.41
C ARG A 34 4.43 -1.16 -11.85
N ARG A 35 4.61 -2.47 -12.06
CA ARG A 35 3.67 -3.47 -11.53
C ARG A 35 3.73 -3.56 -10.00
N TYR A 36 4.91 -3.43 -9.41
CA TYR A 36 5.05 -3.39 -7.95
C TYR A 36 4.44 -2.13 -7.35
N ARG A 37 4.64 -0.97 -7.98
CA ARG A 37 3.96 0.28 -7.59
C ARG A 37 2.43 0.17 -7.66
N ALA A 38 1.88 -0.40 -8.74
CA ALA A 38 0.44 -0.59 -8.86
C ALA A 38 -0.14 -1.50 -7.76
N ILE A 39 0.58 -2.56 -7.37
CA ILE A 39 0.16 -3.44 -6.26
C ILE A 39 0.23 -2.69 -4.92
N ALA A 40 1.28 -1.89 -4.71
CA ALA A 40 1.43 -1.07 -3.51
C ALA A 40 0.29 -0.03 -3.38
N ASP A 41 -0.07 0.63 -4.48
CA ASP A 41 -1.20 1.58 -4.53
C ASP A 41 -2.54 0.87 -4.24
N ASP A 42 -2.83 -0.27 -4.88
CA ASP A 42 -4.06 -1.04 -4.63
C ASP A 42 -4.20 -1.47 -3.15
N ILE A 43 -3.08 -1.84 -2.51
CA ILE A 43 -3.06 -2.19 -1.09
C ILE A 43 -3.26 -0.93 -0.24
N GLY A 44 -2.58 0.18 -0.55
CA GLY A 44 -2.75 1.46 0.13
C GLY A 44 -4.19 1.96 0.10
N ASP A 45 -4.83 1.91 -1.08
CA ASP A 45 -6.23 2.28 -1.27
C ASP A 45 -7.20 1.37 -0.49
N ALA A 46 -6.90 0.07 -0.43
CA ALA A 46 -7.69 -0.88 0.35
C ALA A 46 -7.58 -0.59 1.86
N LEU A 47 -6.38 -0.24 2.34
CA LEU A 47 -6.14 0.14 3.74
C LEU A 47 -6.83 1.46 4.08
N ASP A 48 -6.72 2.48 3.22
CA ASP A 48 -7.37 3.78 3.41
C ASP A 48 -8.91 3.64 3.47
N ARG A 49 -9.48 2.73 2.67
CA ARG A 49 -10.90 2.42 2.72
C ARG A 49 -11.34 1.77 4.03
N ASP A 50 -10.47 0.98 4.65
CA ASP A 50 -10.73 0.27 5.91
C ASP A 50 -10.45 1.15 7.14
N LEU A 51 -9.68 2.23 6.99
CA LEU A 51 -9.53 3.23 8.03
C LEU A 51 -10.89 3.89 8.30
N PRO A 52 -11.30 4.00 9.59
CA PRO A 52 -12.53 4.69 9.93
C PRO A 52 -12.42 6.13 9.47
N LYS A 53 -13.16 6.49 8.41
CA LYS A 53 -13.26 7.87 7.95
C LYS A 53 -13.70 8.75 9.12
N PRO A 54 -13.09 9.92 9.34
CA PRO A 54 -13.56 10.85 10.35
C PRO A 54 -15.04 11.12 10.07
N GLY A 55 -15.89 10.73 11.02
CA GLY A 55 -17.33 10.90 10.89
C GLY A 55 -17.70 12.38 10.76
N PRO A 56 -18.90 12.71 10.27
CA PRO A 56 -19.41 14.09 10.13
C PRO A 56 -19.71 14.76 11.50
N GLY A 57 -18.76 14.72 12.42
CA GLY A 57 -18.85 15.27 13.77
C GLY A 57 -17.51 15.71 14.37
N GLN A 58 -16.37 15.54 13.68
CA GLN A 58 -15.12 16.21 14.04
C GLN A 58 -15.06 17.59 13.38
N THR A 59 -15.73 18.56 13.99
CA THR A 59 -15.46 19.98 13.74
C THR A 59 -14.06 20.34 14.26
N PRO A 60 -13.32 21.24 13.57
CA PRO A 60 -12.05 21.78 14.05
C PRO A 60 -12.19 22.59 15.35
#